data_AF-A0A7G7T295-F1
#
_entry.id   AF-A0A7G7T295-F1
#
_cell.length_a   1.000
_cell.length_b   1.000
_cell.length_c   1.000
_cell.angle_alpha   90.00
_cell.angle_beta   90.00
_cell.angle_gamma   90.00
#
_symmetry.space_group_name_H-M   'P 1'
#
loop_
_entity.id
_entity.type
_entity.pdbx_description
1 polymer ?
#
loop_
_entity_poly.entity_id
_entity_poly.type
_entity_poly.pdbx_seq_one_letter_code
_entity_poly.pdbx_strand_id
1 'polypeptide(L)'
;MKTLKIATYNVNGIRSRLPQLLEWLRREAPDIIGLQELKSVDAGFPIADIHAAGYGALWMGQSAWNGVAVLAKGSDPVESRRGLPGDPRDTQSRYLEAMAHGVLVGCLYLPNGNPRPGPKFDYKLDWFARLQRHARHLVALPHPVALIGDFNVVPTDDDIYNPASWRRDALLQPESRQAYADLLAQGWTDSLRKVHGERRIYTFWDYFRQHWQRDAGLRIDHLLLNPPLAARLHDAGVDRWVRDLPHASDHAPTWIALKAATKRGSVAAPADKVTGPAKKGRPAKAEKAAKPAKPMQSAKAGKTAKQHAPPVATKTTKTTKADRVGKPTGAAKPLQSPKIGKTVKPTKQARSAKPAKPAKPAKAAKPTKPTKPTKPTKPNQTP
;
A
#
# COMPACT_ATOMS: atom_id res chain seq x y z
N MET A 1 -12.24 8.05 25.98
CA MET A 1 -11.22 6.96 26.06
C MET A 1 -10.08 7.30 25.09
N LYS A 2 -8.87 6.75 25.25
CA LYS A 2 -7.82 6.93 24.21
C LYS A 2 -8.19 6.08 22.99
N THR A 3 -8.25 6.70 21.82
CA THR A 3 -8.51 6.06 20.52
C THR A 3 -7.19 6.01 19.76
N LEU A 4 -6.99 5.00 18.92
CA LEU A 4 -5.87 4.90 17.99
C LEU A 4 -6.40 5.05 16.56
N LYS A 5 -5.93 6.04 15.80
CA LYS A 5 -6.33 6.28 14.39
C LYS A 5 -5.24 5.72 13.46
N ILE A 6 -5.60 4.77 12.59
CA ILE A 6 -4.73 4.28 11.51
C ILE A 6 -5.27 4.84 10.18
N ALA A 7 -4.39 5.28 9.29
CA ALA A 7 -4.78 5.81 7.99
C ALA A 7 -3.91 5.27 6.84
N THR A 8 -4.43 5.30 5.61
CA THR A 8 -3.67 5.10 4.38
C THR A 8 -3.94 6.24 3.39
N TYR A 9 -2.94 6.63 2.61
CA TYR A 9 -3.04 7.72 1.65
C TYR A 9 -2.04 7.57 0.49
N ASN A 10 -2.55 7.34 -0.72
CA ASN A 10 -1.76 7.50 -1.94
C ASN A 10 -1.54 9.02 -2.19
N VAL A 11 -0.29 9.47 -2.06
CA VAL A 11 0.08 10.90 -2.16
C VAL A 11 0.41 11.36 -3.58
N ASN A 12 0.43 10.44 -4.56
CA ASN A 12 0.72 10.71 -5.97
C ASN A 12 1.98 11.59 -6.19
N GLY A 13 3.03 11.35 -5.40
CA GLY A 13 4.31 12.07 -5.40
C GLY A 13 4.54 12.93 -4.16
N ILE A 14 5.16 12.34 -3.12
CA ILE A 14 5.24 12.93 -1.76
C ILE A 14 5.78 14.36 -1.74
N ARG A 15 6.83 14.67 -2.50
CA ARG A 15 7.43 16.02 -2.56
C ARG A 15 6.44 17.09 -3.02
N SER A 16 5.57 16.74 -3.97
CA SER A 16 4.60 17.68 -4.56
C SER A 16 3.33 17.86 -3.71
N ARG A 17 3.01 16.89 -2.85
CA ARG A 17 1.86 16.92 -1.93
C ARG A 17 2.26 17.12 -0.46
N LEU A 18 3.53 17.48 -0.20
CA LEU A 18 4.07 17.65 1.15
C LEU A 18 3.31 18.71 1.98
N PRO A 19 2.94 19.90 1.45
CA PRO A 19 2.15 20.87 2.22
C PRO A 19 0.78 20.32 2.65
N GLN A 20 0.09 19.60 1.77
CA GLN A 20 -1.22 18.98 2.03
C GLN A 20 -1.11 17.81 3.01
N LEU A 21 -0.04 17.01 2.90
CA LEU A 21 0.30 15.95 3.84
C LEU A 21 0.56 16.50 5.25
N LEU A 22 1.38 17.55 5.37
CA LEU A 22 1.70 18.19 6.65
C LEU A 22 0.47 18.82 7.29
N GLU A 23 -0.39 19.50 6.52
CA GLU A 23 -1.64 20.07 7.05
C GLU A 23 -2.63 18.98 7.53
N TRP A 24 -2.73 17.86 6.82
CA TRP A 24 -3.53 16.71 7.27
C TRP A 24 -2.94 16.03 8.52
N LEU A 25 -1.62 15.80 8.57
CA LEU A 25 -0.94 15.28 9.76
C LEU A 25 -1.09 16.22 10.97
N ARG A 26 -1.03 17.55 10.77
CA ARG A 26 -1.23 18.55 11.82
C ARG A 26 -2.66 18.54 12.37
N ARG A 27 -3.67 18.35 11.51
CA ARG A 27 -5.09 18.42 11.88
C ARG A 27 -5.67 17.11 12.38
N GLU A 28 -5.49 16.03 11.62
CA GLU A 28 -6.12 14.72 11.86
C GLU A 28 -5.22 13.79 12.68
N ALA A 29 -3.92 14.10 12.71
CA ALA A 29 -2.85 13.50 13.52
C ALA A 29 -3.01 11.99 13.81
N PRO A 30 -3.10 11.09 12.80
CA PRO A 30 -3.24 9.66 13.03
C PRO A 30 -2.00 9.07 13.73
N ASP A 31 -2.15 7.97 14.45
CA ASP A 31 -1.04 7.33 15.17
C ASP A 31 -0.13 6.51 14.23
N ILE A 32 -0.71 5.93 13.17
CA ILE A 32 0.00 5.18 12.13
C ILE A 32 -0.54 5.58 10.74
N ILE A 33 0.36 5.82 9.78
CA ILE A 33 -0.02 6.14 8.39
C ILE A 33 0.74 5.23 7.41
N GLY A 34 0.03 4.60 6.47
CA GLY A 34 0.63 4.06 5.24
C GLY A 34 0.56 5.08 4.10
N LEU A 35 1.69 5.38 3.45
CA LEU A 35 1.73 6.24 2.26
C LEU A 35 2.05 5.42 1.00
N GLN A 36 1.40 5.75 -0.12
CA GLN A 36 1.60 5.14 -1.43
C GLN A 36 1.98 6.19 -2.50
N GLU A 37 2.60 5.72 -3.59
CA GLU A 37 3.16 6.54 -4.68
C GLU A 37 4.04 7.70 -4.19
N LEU A 38 5.10 7.39 -3.45
CA LEU A 38 6.10 8.41 -3.07
C LEU A 38 6.72 9.09 -4.31
N LYS A 39 6.90 8.36 -5.43
CA LYS A 39 7.55 8.80 -6.68
C LYS A 39 8.89 9.52 -6.45
N SER A 40 9.62 9.10 -5.42
CA SER A 40 10.91 9.64 -5.00
C SER A 40 11.84 8.50 -4.60
N VAL A 41 13.14 8.65 -4.92
CA VAL A 41 14.20 7.77 -4.41
C VAL A 41 14.37 7.95 -2.90
N ASP A 42 15.04 7.01 -2.21
CA ASP A 42 15.14 7.04 -0.73
C ASP A 42 15.78 8.33 -0.20
N ALA A 43 16.90 8.77 -0.81
CA ALA A 43 17.54 10.06 -0.49
C ALA A 43 16.70 11.29 -0.89
N GLY A 44 15.55 11.08 -1.53
CA GLY A 44 14.60 12.10 -1.91
C GLY A 44 13.45 12.29 -0.90
N PHE A 45 13.26 11.37 0.04
CA PHE A 45 12.18 11.41 1.02
C PHE A 45 12.33 12.60 2.00
N PRO A 46 11.25 13.36 2.29
CA PRO A 46 11.30 14.58 3.11
C PRO A 46 11.32 14.24 4.62
N ILE A 47 12.31 13.47 5.07
CA ILE A 47 12.36 12.92 6.43
C ILE A 47 12.39 14.02 7.51
N ALA A 48 13.07 15.13 7.25
CA ALA A 48 13.16 16.26 8.17
C ALA A 48 11.78 16.92 8.42
N ASP A 49 10.98 17.11 7.38
CA ASP A 49 9.63 17.68 7.48
C ASP A 49 8.67 16.74 8.22
N ILE A 50 8.79 15.43 7.99
CA ILE A 50 8.01 14.39 8.67
C ILE A 50 8.38 14.33 10.17
N HIS A 51 9.68 14.40 10.50
CA HIS A 51 10.15 14.49 11.88
C HIS A 51 9.68 15.79 12.57
N ALA A 52 9.71 16.92 11.87
CA ALA A 52 9.20 18.20 12.36
C ALA A 52 7.68 18.20 12.60
N ALA A 53 6.93 17.37 11.86
CA ALA A 53 5.51 17.12 12.12
C ALA A 53 5.25 16.16 13.31
N GLY A 54 6.30 15.65 13.97
CA GLY A 54 6.20 14.73 15.10
C GLY A 54 6.04 13.26 14.71
N TYR A 55 6.49 12.86 13.52
CA TYR A 55 6.40 11.48 13.01
C TYR A 55 7.78 10.88 12.76
N GLY A 56 8.00 9.65 13.24
CA GLY A 56 9.07 8.78 12.76
C GLY A 56 8.63 8.00 11.52
N ALA A 57 9.57 7.47 10.74
CA ALA A 57 9.26 6.90 9.43
C ALA A 57 10.16 5.75 8.98
N LEU A 58 9.56 4.78 8.30
CA LEU A 58 10.24 3.86 7.39
C LEU A 58 9.68 4.07 5.98
N TRP A 59 10.56 4.12 4.97
CA TRP A 59 10.16 4.25 3.57
C TRP A 59 10.98 3.32 2.66
N MET A 60 10.41 3.03 1.50
CA MET A 60 11.03 2.34 0.38
C MET A 60 10.68 3.14 -0.87
N GLY A 61 11.64 3.93 -1.36
CA GLY A 61 11.48 4.84 -2.49
C GLY A 61 11.62 4.17 -3.85
N GLN A 62 11.16 4.84 -4.90
CA GLN A 62 11.44 4.51 -6.30
C GLN A 62 11.23 5.78 -7.16
N SER A 63 12.08 5.99 -8.17
CA SER A 63 12.02 7.19 -9.01
C SER A 63 10.83 7.16 -9.98
N ALA A 64 10.14 8.29 -10.12
CA ALA A 64 8.97 8.55 -11.00
C ALA A 64 7.71 7.70 -10.76
N TRP A 65 7.84 6.50 -10.19
CA TRP A 65 6.77 5.51 -10.01
C TRP A 65 6.84 4.90 -8.62
N ASN A 66 5.72 4.34 -8.14
CA ASN A 66 5.65 3.54 -6.93
C ASN A 66 6.23 4.27 -5.69
N GLY A 67 6.76 3.50 -4.74
CA GLY A 67 7.29 3.94 -3.46
C GLY A 67 6.21 3.89 -2.38
N VAL A 68 6.58 3.37 -1.21
CA VAL A 68 5.69 3.22 -0.04
C VAL A 68 6.40 3.64 1.25
N ALA A 69 5.63 4.13 2.22
CA ALA A 69 6.14 4.43 3.57
C ALA A 69 5.15 4.01 4.67
N VAL A 70 5.68 3.79 5.87
CA VAL A 70 4.94 3.68 7.13
C VAL A 70 5.43 4.80 8.04
N LEU A 71 4.53 5.66 8.50
CA LEU A 71 4.80 6.69 9.51
C LEU A 71 4.20 6.26 10.85
N ALA A 72 4.86 6.62 11.95
CA ALA A 72 4.34 6.42 13.30
C ALA A 72 4.50 7.71 14.14
N LYS A 73 3.46 8.05 14.89
CA LYS A 73 3.39 9.31 15.66
C LYS A 73 4.24 9.24 16.93
N GLY A 74 5.20 10.14 17.08
CA GLY A 74 6.06 10.25 18.26
C GLY A 74 7.04 9.09 18.49
N SER A 75 7.28 8.25 17.48
CA SER A 75 8.19 7.10 17.53
C SER A 75 8.53 6.62 16.12
N ASP A 76 9.73 6.11 15.88
CA ASP A 76 10.01 5.38 14.64
C ASP A 76 9.29 4.02 14.61
N PRO A 77 8.70 3.62 13.47
CA PRO A 77 8.17 2.28 13.29
C PRO A 77 9.31 1.28 13.10
N VAL A 78 9.14 0.04 13.60
CA VAL A 78 10.19 -1.00 13.57
C VAL A 78 9.96 -1.93 12.38
N GLU A 79 10.95 -2.09 11.51
CA GLU A 79 10.81 -2.88 10.27
C GLU A 79 10.63 -4.38 10.57
N SER A 80 9.58 -4.98 9.99
CA SER A 80 9.34 -6.42 9.95
C SER A 80 9.74 -7.00 8.60
N ARG A 81 9.40 -6.30 7.51
CA ARG A 81 9.70 -6.72 6.13
C ARG A 81 9.69 -5.55 5.15
N ARG A 82 10.58 -5.63 4.16
CA ARG A 82 10.69 -4.74 3.01
C ARG A 82 10.61 -5.56 1.72
N GLY A 83 9.73 -5.15 0.80
CA GLY A 83 9.35 -5.94 -0.37
C GLY A 83 8.38 -7.08 -0.05
N LEU A 84 7.55 -7.46 -1.04
CA LEU A 84 6.58 -8.55 -0.91
C LEU A 84 7.28 -9.90 -1.17
N PRO A 85 7.10 -10.94 -0.33
CA PRO A 85 7.83 -12.20 -0.50
C PRO A 85 7.29 -13.02 -1.68
N GLY A 86 8.13 -13.92 -2.19
CA GLY A 86 7.73 -14.93 -3.19
C GLY A 86 8.18 -14.66 -4.63
N ASP A 87 8.87 -13.56 -4.92
CA ASP A 87 9.73 -13.43 -6.11
C ASP A 87 10.91 -12.49 -5.79
N PRO A 88 12.17 -12.97 -5.73
CA PRO A 88 13.34 -12.12 -5.44
C PRO A 88 13.75 -11.21 -6.61
N ARG A 89 13.12 -11.33 -7.79
CA ARG A 89 13.37 -10.50 -8.97
C ARG A 89 12.51 -9.24 -9.00
N ASP A 90 11.47 -9.16 -8.17
CA ASP A 90 10.55 -8.03 -8.14
C ASP A 90 11.12 -6.88 -7.30
N THR A 91 11.79 -5.95 -7.98
CA THR A 91 12.46 -4.78 -7.37
C THR A 91 11.53 -3.57 -7.20
N GLN A 92 10.22 -3.70 -7.42
CA GLN A 92 9.29 -2.57 -7.32
C GLN A 92 8.93 -2.23 -5.87
N SER A 93 9.08 -0.96 -5.51
CA SER A 93 8.82 -0.44 -4.16
C SER A 93 7.31 -0.35 -3.87
N ARG A 94 6.72 -1.50 -3.56
CA ARG A 94 5.26 -1.72 -3.45
C ARG A 94 4.77 -2.29 -2.12
N TYR A 95 5.66 -2.73 -1.24
CA TYR A 95 5.28 -3.33 0.04
C TYR A 95 6.33 -3.03 1.12
N LEU A 96 5.86 -2.53 2.26
CA LEU A 96 6.67 -2.28 3.45
C LEU A 96 5.85 -2.59 4.70
N GLU A 97 6.42 -3.34 5.63
CA GLU A 97 5.73 -3.89 6.78
C GLU A 97 6.51 -3.57 8.05
N ALA A 98 5.82 -2.95 9.01
CA ALA A 98 6.44 -2.48 10.25
C ALA A 98 5.50 -2.57 11.45
N MET A 99 6.09 -2.68 12.64
CA MET A 99 5.40 -2.61 13.93
C MET A 99 5.35 -1.16 14.40
N ALA A 100 4.16 -0.65 14.69
CA ALA A 100 3.93 0.68 15.26
C ALA A 100 2.77 0.65 16.26
N HIS A 101 2.91 1.34 17.41
CA HIS A 101 1.87 1.45 18.45
C HIS A 101 1.17 0.12 18.86
N GLY A 102 1.89 -1.00 18.79
CA GLY A 102 1.37 -2.34 19.10
C GLY A 102 0.50 -2.97 18.00
N VAL A 103 0.63 -2.52 16.75
CA VAL A 103 -0.02 -3.06 15.55
C VAL A 103 1.04 -3.34 14.49
N LEU A 104 1.02 -4.53 13.89
CA LEU A 104 1.80 -4.82 12.68
C LEU A 104 1.03 -4.28 11.46
N VAL A 105 1.68 -3.47 10.64
CA VAL A 105 1.05 -2.82 9.48
C VAL A 105 1.84 -3.14 8.22
N GLY A 106 1.20 -3.85 7.29
CA GLY A 106 1.68 -4.00 5.92
C GLY A 106 1.09 -2.90 5.04
N CYS A 107 1.92 -1.92 4.69
CA CYS A 107 1.60 -0.84 3.76
C CYS A 107 1.89 -1.30 2.32
N LEU A 108 0.91 -1.18 1.42
CA LEU A 108 1.01 -1.66 0.05
C LEU A 108 0.57 -0.67 -1.03
N TYR A 109 1.18 -0.80 -2.21
CA TYR A 109 0.77 -0.14 -3.45
C TYR A 109 0.70 -1.19 -4.57
N LEU A 110 -0.49 -1.78 -4.73
CA LEU A 110 -0.72 -2.91 -5.63
C LEU A 110 -0.58 -2.47 -7.11
N PRO A 111 -0.08 -3.31 -8.03
CA PRO A 111 0.04 -2.92 -9.43
C PRO A 111 -1.32 -2.58 -10.07
N ASN A 112 -1.44 -1.37 -10.64
CA ASN A 112 -2.66 -0.91 -11.32
C ASN A 112 -3.17 -1.89 -12.38
N GLY A 113 -2.26 -2.36 -13.24
CA GLY A 113 -2.50 -3.40 -14.23
C GLY A 113 -2.85 -2.91 -15.66
N ASN A 114 -3.06 -1.60 -15.88
CA ASN A 114 -3.38 -1.09 -17.22
C ASN A 114 -2.13 -0.83 -18.11
N PRO A 115 -2.25 -0.99 -19.45
CA PRO A 115 -3.40 -1.54 -20.17
C PRO A 115 -3.51 -3.06 -20.01
N ARG A 116 -4.70 -3.59 -20.29
CA ARG A 116 -5.03 -5.01 -20.18
C ARG A 116 -5.84 -5.52 -21.40
N PRO A 117 -5.79 -6.83 -21.73
CA PRO A 117 -4.89 -7.85 -21.18
C PRO A 117 -3.41 -7.58 -21.54
N GLY A 118 -2.48 -8.34 -20.94
CA GLY A 118 -1.04 -8.25 -21.20
C GLY A 118 -0.20 -8.07 -19.93
N PRO A 119 1.14 -7.97 -20.07
CA PRO A 119 2.11 -8.29 -19.01
C PRO A 119 2.02 -7.45 -17.73
N LYS A 120 1.38 -6.26 -17.77
CA LYS A 120 1.10 -5.47 -16.57
C LYS A 120 -0.08 -6.02 -15.75
N PHE A 121 -1.09 -6.57 -16.42
CA PHE A 121 -2.22 -7.25 -15.78
C PHE A 121 -1.80 -8.62 -15.26
N ASP A 122 -0.97 -9.33 -16.03
CA ASP A 122 -0.41 -10.62 -15.62
C ASP A 122 0.45 -10.44 -14.34
N TYR A 123 1.36 -9.45 -14.34
CA TYR A 123 2.13 -9.05 -13.14
C TYR A 123 1.23 -8.62 -11.97
N LYS A 124 0.08 -7.98 -12.20
CA LYS A 124 -0.88 -7.64 -11.15
C LYS A 124 -1.44 -8.89 -10.48
N LEU A 125 -1.85 -9.89 -11.25
CA LEU A 125 -2.39 -11.14 -10.74
C LEU A 125 -1.31 -11.96 -10.00
N ASP A 126 -0.09 -12.04 -10.53
CA ASP A 126 1.06 -12.67 -9.84
C ASP A 126 1.45 -11.96 -8.54
N TRP A 127 1.33 -10.63 -8.50
CA TRP A 127 1.54 -9.84 -7.29
C TRP A 127 0.41 -10.09 -6.27
N PHE A 128 -0.85 -10.17 -6.71
CA PHE A 128 -1.98 -10.58 -5.87
C PHE A 128 -1.81 -11.98 -5.29
N ALA A 129 -1.38 -12.95 -6.10
CA ALA A 129 -1.14 -14.32 -5.65
C ALA A 129 -0.02 -14.39 -4.61
N ARG A 130 1.03 -13.55 -4.73
CA ARG A 130 2.05 -13.38 -3.68
C ARG A 130 1.48 -12.72 -2.42
N LEU A 131 0.66 -11.66 -2.56
CA LEU A 131 0.01 -10.98 -1.44
C LEU A 131 -0.86 -11.96 -0.65
N GLN A 132 -1.73 -12.73 -1.32
CA GLN A 132 -2.59 -13.72 -0.68
C GLN A 132 -1.78 -14.76 0.11
N ARG A 133 -0.66 -15.26 -0.42
CA ARG A 133 0.20 -16.22 0.30
C ARG A 133 0.76 -15.61 1.59
N HIS A 134 1.27 -14.38 1.54
CA HIS A 134 1.78 -13.69 2.73
C HIS A 134 0.66 -13.34 3.72
N ALA A 135 -0.48 -12.86 3.22
CA ALA A 135 -1.63 -12.44 3.99
C ALA A 135 -2.29 -13.58 4.78
N ARG A 136 -2.26 -14.82 4.28
CA ARG A 136 -2.72 -16.01 5.02
C ARG A 136 -1.94 -16.25 6.32
N HIS A 137 -0.65 -15.91 6.35
CA HIS A 137 0.15 -15.98 7.58
C HIS A 137 -0.18 -14.80 8.51
N LEU A 138 -0.28 -13.59 7.96
CA LEU A 138 -0.56 -12.37 8.73
C LEU A 138 -1.95 -12.37 9.41
N VAL A 139 -3.00 -12.85 8.72
CA VAL A 139 -4.38 -12.86 9.26
C VAL A 139 -4.51 -13.80 10.45
N ALA A 140 -3.74 -14.90 10.45
CA ALA A 140 -3.73 -15.92 11.49
C ALA A 140 -2.92 -15.54 12.74
N LEU A 141 -2.18 -14.42 12.73
CA LEU A 141 -1.41 -13.98 13.89
C LEU A 141 -2.35 -13.60 15.06
N PRO A 142 -2.09 -14.05 16.31
CA PRO A 142 -2.85 -13.66 17.50
C PRO A 142 -2.51 -12.24 18.00
N HIS A 143 -1.93 -11.41 17.11
CA HIS A 143 -1.49 -10.04 17.34
C HIS A 143 -2.36 -9.11 16.46
N PRO A 144 -2.51 -7.83 16.78
CA PRO A 144 -3.23 -6.91 15.89
C PRO A 144 -2.45 -6.67 14.59
N VAL A 145 -3.07 -6.94 13.44
CA VAL A 145 -2.46 -6.74 12.11
C VAL A 145 -3.43 -6.00 11.17
N ALA A 146 -2.91 -5.02 10.43
CA ALA A 146 -3.60 -4.37 9.33
C ALA A 146 -2.83 -4.53 8.00
N LEU A 147 -3.53 -4.83 6.92
CA LEU A 147 -3.05 -4.58 5.55
C LEU A 147 -3.73 -3.32 5.03
N ILE A 148 -2.95 -2.29 4.73
CA ILE A 148 -3.45 -0.96 4.35
C ILE A 148 -2.78 -0.49 3.07
N GLY A 149 -3.53 0.19 2.20
CA GLY A 149 -2.95 0.71 0.97
C GLY A 149 -3.96 1.01 -0.12
N ASP A 150 -3.42 1.39 -1.27
CA ASP A 150 -4.11 1.38 -2.55
C ASP A 150 -3.95 -0.02 -3.17
N PHE A 151 -5.08 -0.74 -3.24
CA PHE A 151 -5.16 -2.09 -3.78
C PHE A 151 -5.40 -2.10 -5.30
N ASN A 152 -5.65 -0.95 -5.93
CA ASN A 152 -5.98 -0.85 -7.36
C ASN A 152 -7.06 -1.87 -7.81
N VAL A 153 -8.07 -2.12 -6.98
CA VAL A 153 -9.23 -2.96 -7.29
C VAL A 153 -10.48 -2.26 -6.79
N VAL A 154 -11.52 -2.24 -7.62
CA VAL A 154 -12.87 -1.81 -7.26
C VAL A 154 -13.68 -3.09 -6.97
N PRO A 155 -13.89 -3.48 -5.70
CA PRO A 155 -14.36 -4.85 -5.38
C PRO A 155 -15.75 -5.17 -5.94
N THR A 156 -16.69 -4.25 -5.83
CA THR A 156 -18.10 -4.39 -6.26
C THR A 156 -18.55 -3.20 -7.13
N ASP A 157 -19.77 -3.25 -7.68
CA ASP A 157 -20.32 -2.13 -8.46
C ASP A 157 -20.83 -0.97 -7.58
N ASP A 158 -20.92 -1.14 -6.26
CA ASP A 158 -21.17 -0.06 -5.28
C ASP A 158 -19.90 0.67 -4.84
N ASP A 159 -18.74 0.13 -5.22
CA ASP A 159 -17.42 0.73 -4.99
C ASP A 159 -17.00 1.69 -6.12
N ILE A 160 -17.93 2.03 -7.03
CA ILE A 160 -17.72 2.93 -8.18
C ILE A 160 -19.00 3.73 -8.53
N TYR A 161 -18.84 4.94 -9.08
CA TYR A 161 -19.97 5.75 -9.56
C TYR A 161 -20.68 5.19 -10.81
N ASN A 162 -19.93 4.65 -11.78
CA ASN A 162 -20.46 4.06 -13.00
C ASN A 162 -19.55 2.92 -13.53
N PRO A 163 -19.88 1.64 -13.27
CA PRO A 163 -19.17 0.47 -13.82
C PRO A 163 -19.07 0.48 -15.34
N ALA A 164 -20.07 1.01 -16.05
CA ALA A 164 -20.13 0.96 -17.51
C ALA A 164 -19.02 1.78 -18.19
N SER A 165 -18.58 2.89 -17.59
CA SER A 165 -17.47 3.70 -18.09
C SER A 165 -16.09 3.05 -17.90
N TRP A 166 -15.97 2.07 -16.99
CA TRP A 166 -14.69 1.48 -16.58
C TRP A 166 -14.55 -0.01 -16.96
N ARG A 167 -15.48 -0.58 -17.74
CA ARG A 167 -15.50 -2.01 -18.14
C ARG A 167 -14.19 -2.56 -18.74
N ARG A 168 -13.36 -1.73 -19.35
CA ARG A 168 -12.07 -2.13 -19.95
C ARG A 168 -10.89 -2.09 -18.97
N ASP A 169 -11.03 -1.38 -17.85
CA ASP A 169 -9.95 -1.08 -16.91
C ASP A 169 -9.58 -2.29 -16.03
N ALA A 170 -8.28 -2.47 -15.76
CA ALA A 170 -7.73 -3.49 -14.88
C ALA A 170 -8.28 -3.47 -13.43
N LEU A 171 -8.83 -2.35 -12.95
CA LEU A 171 -9.40 -2.23 -11.61
C LEU A 171 -10.73 -2.99 -11.42
N LEU A 172 -11.49 -3.22 -12.50
CA LEU A 172 -12.85 -3.78 -12.45
C LEU A 172 -12.96 -5.23 -12.97
N GLN A 173 -11.87 -5.82 -13.46
CA GLN A 173 -11.96 -7.12 -14.13
C GLN A 173 -12.29 -8.27 -13.16
N PRO A 174 -12.98 -9.33 -13.62
CA PRO A 174 -13.34 -10.48 -12.80
C PRO A 174 -12.17 -11.08 -12.03
N GLU A 175 -11.00 -11.21 -12.65
CA GLU A 175 -9.81 -11.81 -12.04
C GLU A 175 -9.24 -10.94 -10.91
N SER A 176 -9.26 -9.61 -11.08
CA SER A 176 -8.85 -8.67 -10.02
C SER A 176 -9.86 -8.57 -8.89
N ARG A 177 -11.16 -8.61 -9.19
CA ARG A 177 -12.23 -8.66 -8.18
C ARG A 177 -12.21 -9.96 -7.39
N GLN A 178 -12.05 -11.10 -8.06
CA GLN A 178 -11.92 -12.41 -7.43
C GLN A 178 -10.67 -12.47 -6.55
N ALA A 179 -9.52 -11.98 -7.02
CA ALA A 179 -8.29 -11.98 -6.21
C ALA A 179 -8.40 -11.14 -4.92
N TYR A 180 -9.26 -10.11 -4.89
CA TYR A 180 -9.60 -9.36 -3.69
C TYR A 180 -10.65 -10.10 -2.81
N ALA A 181 -11.65 -10.75 -3.40
CA ALA A 181 -12.61 -11.59 -2.67
C ALA A 181 -11.93 -12.78 -1.98
N ASP A 182 -11.01 -13.46 -2.67
CA ASP A 182 -10.15 -14.55 -2.18
C ASP A 182 -9.15 -14.08 -1.10
N LEU A 183 -8.87 -12.78 -1.04
CA LEU A 183 -8.14 -12.18 0.07
C LEU A 183 -9.06 -12.05 1.29
N LEU A 184 -10.24 -11.43 1.15
CA LEU A 184 -11.22 -11.30 2.24
C LEU A 184 -11.64 -12.66 2.82
N ALA A 185 -11.82 -13.68 1.98
CA ALA A 185 -12.20 -15.05 2.36
C ALA A 185 -11.21 -15.74 3.33
N GLN A 186 -10.02 -15.17 3.54
CA GLN A 186 -9.05 -15.64 4.54
C GLN A 186 -9.38 -15.20 5.98
N GLY A 187 -10.44 -14.39 6.17
CA GLY A 187 -10.82 -13.82 7.46
C GLY A 187 -10.42 -12.34 7.66
N TRP A 188 -10.04 -11.64 6.59
CA TRP A 188 -9.77 -10.20 6.64
C TRP A 188 -11.08 -9.40 6.67
N THR A 189 -11.18 -8.43 7.59
CA THR A 189 -12.32 -7.51 7.68
C THR A 189 -12.04 -6.23 6.89
N ASP A 190 -12.79 -5.97 5.82
CA ASP A 190 -12.85 -4.66 5.16
C ASP A 190 -13.52 -3.65 6.11
N SER A 191 -12.72 -2.74 6.68
CA SER A 191 -13.18 -1.82 7.74
C SER A 191 -14.23 -0.80 7.28
N LEU A 192 -14.10 -0.24 6.07
CA LEU A 192 -15.08 0.69 5.51
C LEU A 192 -16.43 -0.03 5.30
N ARG A 193 -16.39 -1.21 4.67
CA ARG A 193 -17.60 -1.99 4.39
C ARG A 193 -18.24 -2.53 5.68
N LYS A 194 -17.43 -2.82 6.72
CA LYS A 194 -17.90 -3.24 8.05
C LYS A 194 -18.61 -2.13 8.83
N VAL A 195 -18.21 -0.86 8.66
CA VAL A 195 -18.82 0.28 9.38
C VAL A 195 -20.03 0.85 8.64
N HIS A 196 -20.00 0.93 7.31
CA HIS A 196 -20.98 1.71 6.53
C HIS A 196 -22.07 0.90 5.82
N GLY A 197 -22.18 -0.41 6.08
CA GLY A 197 -23.17 -1.27 5.42
C GLY A 197 -23.00 -1.25 3.91
N GLU A 198 -24.08 -1.06 3.14
CA GLU A 198 -24.02 -1.00 1.66
C GLU A 198 -23.72 0.40 1.11
N ARG A 199 -23.56 1.42 1.96
CA ARG A 199 -23.35 2.81 1.53
C ARG A 199 -22.16 2.94 0.57
N ARG A 200 -22.36 3.69 -0.51
CA ARG A 200 -21.27 4.05 -1.44
C ARG A 200 -20.33 5.05 -0.78
N ILE A 201 -19.04 4.75 -0.85
CA ILE A 201 -17.93 5.56 -0.33
C ILE A 201 -16.82 5.46 -1.36
N TYR A 202 -16.20 6.58 -1.71
CA TYR A 202 -15.07 6.64 -2.62
C TYR A 202 -13.84 7.16 -1.89
N THR A 203 -12.67 6.75 -2.37
CA THR A 203 -11.34 7.12 -1.86
C THR A 203 -10.50 7.78 -2.95
N PHE A 204 -10.83 7.55 -4.22
CA PHE A 204 -10.15 8.09 -5.41
C PHE A 204 -11.12 8.81 -6.34
N TRP A 205 -10.69 9.95 -6.88
CA TRP A 205 -11.37 10.68 -7.95
C TRP A 205 -10.32 11.19 -8.94
N ASP A 206 -10.27 10.58 -10.11
CA ASP A 206 -9.46 10.98 -11.26
C ASP A 206 -9.56 12.50 -11.57
N TYR A 207 -8.48 13.10 -12.05
CA TYR A 207 -8.41 14.55 -12.27
C TYR A 207 -9.29 15.06 -13.43
N PHE A 208 -9.64 14.21 -14.39
CA PHE A 208 -10.37 14.62 -15.60
C PHE A 208 -11.88 14.67 -15.38
N ARG A 209 -12.62 15.20 -16.37
CA ARG A 209 -14.08 15.15 -16.50
C ARG A 209 -14.89 15.62 -15.26
N GLN A 210 -14.26 16.44 -14.41
CA GLN A 210 -14.80 16.93 -13.14
C GLN A 210 -15.25 15.82 -12.20
N HIS A 211 -14.52 14.69 -12.15
CA HIS A 211 -14.94 13.54 -11.34
C HIS A 211 -15.06 13.88 -9.85
N TRP A 212 -14.18 14.72 -9.29
CA TRP A 212 -14.30 15.21 -7.91
C TRP A 212 -15.58 16.01 -7.67
N GLN A 213 -15.83 17.05 -8.48
CA GLN A 213 -16.97 17.96 -8.32
C GLN A 213 -18.33 17.30 -8.56
N ARG A 214 -18.35 16.12 -9.19
CA ARG A 214 -19.54 15.31 -9.50
C ARG A 214 -19.68 14.08 -8.61
N ASP A 215 -18.82 13.94 -7.60
CA ASP A 215 -18.62 12.76 -6.75
C ASP A 215 -18.53 11.42 -7.51
N ALA A 216 -17.92 11.46 -8.70
CA ALA A 216 -17.78 10.32 -9.59
C ALA A 216 -16.49 9.53 -9.28
N GLY A 217 -16.42 8.96 -8.08
CA GLY A 217 -15.22 8.30 -7.55
C GLY A 217 -15.20 6.77 -7.62
N LEU A 218 -14.08 6.22 -7.14
CA LEU A 218 -13.81 4.79 -6.92
C LEU A 218 -13.42 4.55 -5.46
N ARG A 219 -13.67 3.34 -4.92
CA ARG A 219 -13.04 2.82 -3.70
C ARG A 219 -11.96 1.82 -4.08
N ILE A 220 -10.71 2.23 -3.96
CA ILE A 220 -9.51 1.42 -4.22
C ILE A 220 -8.48 1.46 -3.08
N ASP A 221 -8.65 2.37 -2.13
CA ASP A 221 -7.89 2.43 -0.89
C ASP A 221 -8.64 1.66 0.20
N HIS A 222 -7.98 0.71 0.87
CA HIS A 222 -8.62 -0.14 1.87
C HIS A 222 -7.74 -0.30 3.11
N LEU A 223 -8.39 -0.55 4.26
CA LEU A 223 -7.75 -0.98 5.49
C LEU A 223 -8.40 -2.30 5.92
N LEU A 224 -7.68 -3.40 5.67
CA LEU A 224 -8.10 -4.76 5.98
C LEU A 224 -7.54 -5.17 7.34
N LEU A 225 -8.40 -5.64 8.23
CA LEU A 225 -8.05 -5.93 9.62
C LEU A 225 -8.12 -7.43 9.91
N ASN A 226 -7.12 -7.98 10.59
CA ASN A 226 -7.21 -9.34 11.11
C ASN A 226 -8.15 -9.41 12.34
N PRO A 227 -8.64 -10.59 12.77
CA PRO A 227 -9.68 -10.67 13.80
C PRO A 227 -9.34 -9.97 15.14
N PRO A 228 -8.12 -10.08 15.70
CA PRO A 228 -7.71 -9.31 16.89
C PRO A 228 -7.79 -7.78 16.75
N LEU A 229 -7.61 -7.24 15.54
CA LEU A 229 -7.71 -5.81 15.26
C LEU A 229 -9.14 -5.39 14.89
N ALA A 230 -9.86 -6.23 14.13
CA ALA A 230 -11.26 -6.02 13.76
C ALA A 230 -12.17 -5.91 15.00
N ALA A 231 -11.92 -6.71 16.04
CA ALA A 231 -12.63 -6.64 17.32
C ALA A 231 -12.47 -5.29 18.07
N ARG A 232 -11.51 -4.45 17.67
CA ARG A 232 -11.27 -3.12 18.23
C ARG A 232 -11.83 -1.98 17.38
N LEU A 233 -12.39 -2.27 16.20
CA LEU A 233 -12.94 -1.27 15.29
C LEU A 233 -14.07 -0.47 15.98
N HIS A 234 -13.97 0.86 15.89
CA HIS A 234 -14.95 1.80 16.43
C HIS A 234 -15.66 2.54 15.30
N ASP A 235 -14.90 3.05 14.34
CA ASP A 235 -15.38 3.88 13.23
C ASP A 235 -14.38 3.80 12.06
N ALA A 236 -14.79 4.20 10.86
CA ALA A 236 -13.95 4.27 9.67
C ALA A 236 -14.44 5.40 8.74
N GLY A 237 -13.54 6.03 8.01
CA GLY A 237 -13.89 7.20 7.21
C GLY A 237 -12.88 7.55 6.13
N VAL A 238 -13.18 8.63 5.42
CA VAL A 238 -12.34 9.21 4.37
C VAL A 238 -12.26 10.72 4.64
N ASP A 239 -11.04 11.24 4.80
CA ASP A 239 -10.77 12.66 5.05
C ASP A 239 -10.88 13.45 3.72
N ARG A 240 -12.09 13.43 3.15
CA ARG A 240 -12.47 14.03 1.86
C ARG A 240 -12.08 15.51 1.73
N TRP A 241 -11.97 16.23 2.84
CA TRP A 241 -11.53 17.62 2.87
C TRP A 241 -10.11 17.81 2.33
N VAL A 242 -9.23 16.80 2.43
CA VAL A 242 -7.87 16.83 1.88
C VAL A 242 -7.88 16.79 0.35
N ARG A 243 -8.85 16.08 -0.24
CA ARG A 243 -9.04 15.98 -1.70
C ARG A 243 -9.59 17.26 -2.34
N ASP A 244 -10.15 18.15 -1.52
CA ASP A 244 -10.63 19.49 -1.93
C ASP A 244 -9.51 20.55 -1.90
N LEU A 245 -8.34 20.24 -1.33
CA LEU A 245 -7.22 21.18 -1.26
C LEU A 245 -6.65 21.49 -2.66
N PRO A 246 -6.15 22.72 -2.91
CA PRO A 246 -5.39 23.03 -4.10
C PRO A 246 -4.20 22.06 -4.28
N HIS A 247 -4.04 21.50 -5.48
CA HIS A 247 -3.00 20.53 -5.83
C HIS A 247 -2.97 19.24 -4.97
N ALA A 248 -4.12 18.83 -4.42
CA ALA A 248 -4.27 17.54 -3.73
C ALA A 248 -3.84 16.32 -4.57
N SER A 249 -3.71 15.16 -3.90
CA SER A 249 -3.77 13.87 -4.59
C SER A 249 -5.14 13.68 -5.26
N ASP A 250 -5.24 12.75 -6.19
CA ASP A 250 -6.49 12.23 -6.74
C ASP A 250 -7.19 11.31 -5.73
N HIS A 251 -6.42 10.73 -4.80
CA HIS A 251 -6.92 10.02 -3.62
C HIS A 251 -7.22 10.96 -2.43
N ALA A 252 -7.96 10.46 -1.45
CA ALA A 252 -8.16 11.06 -0.13
C ALA A 252 -7.65 10.11 0.97
N PRO A 253 -7.12 10.62 2.10
CA PRO A 253 -6.70 9.76 3.20
C PRO A 253 -7.89 8.98 3.77
N THR A 254 -7.74 7.67 3.85
CA THR A 254 -8.77 6.74 4.33
C THR A 254 -8.33 6.18 5.67
N TRP A 255 -9.22 6.12 6.67
CA TRP A 255 -8.84 5.85 8.05
C TRP A 255 -9.81 4.95 8.82
N ILE A 256 -9.30 4.40 9.93
CA ILE A 256 -10.05 3.69 10.96
C ILE A 256 -9.75 4.28 12.34
N ALA A 257 -10.77 4.34 13.18
CA ALA A 257 -10.64 4.61 14.60
C ALA A 257 -10.77 3.30 15.38
N LEU A 258 -9.84 3.04 16.28
CA LEU A 258 -9.74 1.82 17.06
C LEU A 258 -9.82 2.13 18.54
N LYS A 259 -10.63 1.35 19.27
CA LYS A 259 -10.62 1.36 20.74
C LYS A 259 -9.19 1.02 21.22
N ALA A 260 -8.74 1.67 22.29
CA ALA A 260 -7.52 1.25 22.98
C ALA A 260 -7.58 -0.25 23.26
N ALA A 261 -6.43 -0.93 23.15
CA ALA A 261 -6.34 -2.28 23.69
C ALA A 261 -6.64 -2.19 25.19
N THR A 262 -7.66 -2.93 25.65
CA THR A 262 -7.81 -3.23 27.08
C THR A 262 -6.48 -3.80 27.55
N LYS A 263 -5.88 -3.24 28.61
CA LYS A 263 -4.72 -3.85 29.24
C LYS A 263 -5.12 -5.29 29.57
N ARG A 264 -4.49 -6.28 28.95
CA ARG A 264 -4.52 -7.65 29.48
C ARG A 264 -4.03 -7.52 30.92
N GLY A 265 -4.84 -7.94 31.88
CA GLY A 265 -4.41 -8.03 33.26
C GLY A 265 -3.09 -8.81 33.30
N SER A 266 -2.16 -8.42 34.16
CA SER A 266 -0.91 -9.14 34.34
C SER A 266 -1.25 -10.61 34.54
N VAL A 267 -0.84 -11.46 33.57
CA VAL A 267 -0.99 -12.90 33.73
C VAL A 267 -0.15 -13.26 34.94
N ALA A 268 -0.82 -13.60 36.04
CA ALA A 268 -0.15 -13.99 37.26
C ALA A 268 0.79 -15.15 36.91
N ALA A 269 2.03 -15.09 37.40
CA ALA A 269 2.95 -16.20 37.26
C ALA A 269 2.27 -17.46 37.83
N PRO A 270 2.41 -18.64 37.19
CA PRO A 270 1.84 -19.87 37.73
C PRO A 270 2.41 -20.09 39.13
N ALA A 271 1.54 -20.08 40.13
CA ALA A 271 1.94 -20.18 41.53
C ALA A 271 2.73 -21.46 41.80
N ASP A 272 3.68 -21.38 42.74
CA ASP A 272 4.67 -22.43 42.97
C ASP A 272 4.06 -23.81 43.24
N LYS A 273 4.71 -24.85 42.71
CA LYS A 273 4.36 -26.23 43.01
C LYS A 273 4.67 -26.53 44.47
N VAL A 274 3.62 -26.71 45.26
CA VAL A 274 3.70 -27.17 46.66
C VAL A 274 4.56 -28.43 46.75
N THR A 275 5.54 -28.41 47.65
CA THR A 275 6.49 -29.50 47.87
C THR A 275 5.90 -30.57 48.79
N GLY A 276 5.71 -31.78 48.25
CA GLY A 276 5.40 -32.98 49.04
C GLY A 276 6.68 -33.67 49.54
N PRO A 277 6.72 -34.24 50.76
CA PRO A 277 7.94 -34.76 51.36
C PRO A 277 8.38 -36.12 50.79
N ALA A 278 9.70 -36.30 50.66
CA ALA A 278 10.29 -37.54 50.15
C ALA A 278 10.27 -38.68 51.18
N LYS A 279 9.93 -39.91 50.74
CA LYS A 279 10.20 -41.15 51.46
C LYS A 279 11.40 -41.87 50.85
N LYS A 280 12.29 -42.39 51.71
CA LYS A 280 13.51 -43.14 51.32
C LYS A 280 13.19 -44.61 51.08
N GLY A 281 13.83 -45.21 50.07
CA GLY A 281 13.92 -46.66 49.85
C GLY A 281 15.28 -47.02 49.24
N ARG A 282 15.86 -48.17 49.62
CA ARG A 282 17.19 -48.64 49.14
C ARG A 282 17.06 -49.79 48.10
N PRO A 283 18.12 -50.11 47.34
CA PRO A 283 17.98 -50.73 46.02
C PRO A 283 18.34 -52.23 45.92
N ALA A 284 17.90 -52.84 44.83
CA ALA A 284 18.47 -54.05 44.21
C ALA A 284 18.76 -53.69 42.73
N LYS A 285 20.03 -53.70 42.29
CA LYS A 285 20.86 -54.82 41.80
C LYS A 285 20.61 -55.16 40.31
N ALA A 286 21.71 -55.27 39.57
CA ALA A 286 21.77 -55.24 38.12
C ALA A 286 21.84 -56.64 37.48
N GLU A 287 21.63 -56.68 36.17
CA GLU A 287 22.07 -57.78 35.27
C GLU A 287 22.78 -57.19 34.03
N LYS A 288 23.46 -58.02 33.23
CA LYS A 288 24.50 -57.59 32.26
C LYS A 288 24.38 -58.22 30.86
N ALA A 289 25.11 -57.59 29.92
CA ALA A 289 25.37 -58.00 28.53
C ALA A 289 24.23 -57.65 27.53
N ALA A 290 24.41 -57.66 26.20
CA ALA A 290 25.58 -58.11 25.41
C ALA A 290 25.89 -57.22 24.18
N LYS A 291 26.93 -57.62 23.43
CA LYS A 291 27.35 -57.21 22.08
C LYS A 291 27.91 -58.49 21.39
N PRO A 292 28.02 -58.63 20.05
CA PRO A 292 28.44 -57.62 19.04
C PRO A 292 27.31 -57.36 18.00
N ALA A 293 27.45 -57.04 16.70
CA ALA A 293 28.61 -56.97 15.79
C ALA A 293 28.48 -56.00 14.59
N LYS A 294 29.62 -55.84 13.90
CA LYS A 294 29.90 -55.26 12.56
C LYS A 294 31.30 -55.81 12.16
N PRO A 295 31.81 -55.65 10.93
CA PRO A 295 31.23 -55.04 9.71
C PRO A 295 31.31 -55.99 8.48
N MET A 296 30.97 -55.50 7.28
CA MET A 296 31.75 -55.86 6.08
C MET A 296 31.75 -54.72 5.04
N GLN A 297 32.81 -54.67 4.23
CA GLN A 297 32.99 -53.78 3.06
C GLN A 297 33.23 -54.63 1.80
N SER A 298 33.27 -53.99 0.62
CA SER A 298 33.77 -54.43 -0.71
C SER A 298 32.68 -54.61 -1.80
N ALA A 299 32.98 -54.52 -3.10
CA ALA A 299 33.95 -53.65 -3.81
C ALA A 299 33.68 -53.56 -5.34
N LYS A 300 34.01 -52.40 -5.92
CA LYS A 300 34.47 -52.12 -7.31
C LYS A 300 34.11 -53.06 -8.50
N ALA A 301 33.32 -52.50 -9.42
CA ALA A 301 33.69 -52.14 -10.81
C ALA A 301 33.77 -53.17 -11.98
N GLY A 302 33.16 -52.76 -13.11
CA GLY A 302 33.33 -53.21 -14.51
C GLY A 302 32.37 -52.36 -15.38
N LYS A 303 32.79 -51.52 -16.34
CA LYS A 303 33.18 -51.81 -17.74
C LYS A 303 32.02 -52.46 -18.57
N THR A 304 31.64 -52.00 -19.78
CA THR A 304 32.34 -51.12 -20.74
C THR A 304 31.43 -50.43 -21.79
N ALA A 305 31.85 -49.24 -22.25
CA ALA A 305 31.79 -48.64 -23.61
C ALA A 305 30.52 -48.66 -24.51
N LYS A 306 30.08 -47.47 -24.94
CA LYS A 306 30.08 -46.91 -26.33
C LYS A 306 29.63 -45.43 -26.27
N GLN A 307 30.43 -44.44 -26.63
CA GLN A 307 30.69 -43.92 -27.99
C GLN A 307 29.43 -43.41 -28.74
N HIS A 308 29.22 -42.08 -28.76
CA HIS A 308 29.47 -41.26 -29.97
C HIS A 308 29.27 -39.74 -29.77
N ALA A 309 30.23 -38.98 -30.29
CA ALA A 309 30.21 -37.56 -30.68
C ALA A 309 31.47 -37.33 -31.56
N PRO A 310 31.64 -36.19 -32.28
CA PRO A 310 30.74 -35.07 -32.54
C PRO A 310 30.28 -35.10 -34.04
N PRO A 311 30.27 -34.03 -34.88
CA PRO A 311 31.32 -33.01 -35.04
C PRO A 311 30.85 -31.54 -34.87
N VAL A 312 31.84 -30.66 -34.62
CA VAL A 312 31.72 -29.21 -34.84
C VAL A 312 32.13 -28.90 -36.28
N ALA A 313 31.45 -27.94 -36.93
CA ALA A 313 31.87 -27.40 -38.22
C ALA A 313 32.11 -25.89 -38.12
N THR A 314 33.36 -25.47 -38.25
CA THR A 314 33.76 -24.07 -38.42
C THR A 314 33.94 -23.73 -39.91
N LYS A 315 33.70 -22.48 -40.29
CA LYS A 315 34.27 -21.89 -41.51
C LYS A 315 34.81 -20.49 -41.21
N THR A 316 35.89 -20.13 -41.90
CA THR A 316 36.79 -19.06 -41.47
C THR A 316 37.27 -18.21 -42.64
N THR A 317 37.10 -16.89 -42.52
CA THR A 317 37.75 -15.83 -43.31
C THR A 317 37.93 -14.65 -42.34
N LYS A 318 39.11 -14.12 -41.96
CA LYS A 318 40.37 -13.78 -42.70
C LYS A 318 40.09 -12.88 -43.91
N THR A 319 40.71 -11.71 -44.09
CA THR A 319 41.70 -10.92 -43.29
C THR A 319 41.53 -9.41 -43.68
N THR A 320 42.26 -8.34 -43.31
CA THR A 320 43.59 -7.99 -42.71
C THR A 320 43.52 -6.47 -42.34
N LYS A 321 44.38 -5.76 -41.58
CA LYS A 321 45.53 -5.98 -40.65
C LYS A 321 45.84 -4.63 -39.92
N ALA A 322 46.52 -4.65 -38.77
CA ALA A 322 47.53 -3.66 -38.30
C ALA A 322 47.10 -2.19 -38.00
N ASP A 323 47.76 -1.42 -37.11
CA ASP A 323 48.82 -1.74 -36.12
C ASP A 323 48.92 -0.70 -34.97
N ARG A 324 49.53 -1.12 -33.85
CA ARG A 324 50.23 -0.33 -32.78
C ARG A 324 49.40 0.67 -31.94
N VAL A 325 49.29 0.58 -30.60
CA VAL A 325 50.27 0.40 -29.48
C VAL A 325 50.94 1.72 -29.04
N GLY A 326 50.62 2.16 -27.80
CA GLY A 326 51.28 3.28 -27.10
C GLY A 326 50.67 3.57 -25.71
N LYS A 327 51.44 3.34 -24.64
CA LYS A 327 51.13 3.61 -23.21
C LYS A 327 52.44 3.41 -22.40
N PRO A 328 52.61 3.90 -21.14
CA PRO A 328 51.86 4.93 -20.38
C PRO A 328 52.79 6.08 -19.88
N THR A 329 52.27 7.02 -19.09
CA THR A 329 52.79 7.45 -17.74
C THR A 329 52.15 8.77 -17.29
N GLY A 330 52.33 9.14 -16.01
CA GLY A 330 52.13 10.51 -15.50
C GLY A 330 50.80 10.76 -14.77
N ALA A 331 50.88 11.26 -13.53
CA ALA A 331 49.73 11.75 -12.77
C ALA A 331 50.14 12.91 -11.83
N ALA A 332 49.40 14.02 -11.86
CA ALA A 332 49.55 15.15 -10.93
C ALA A 332 48.22 15.94 -10.78
N LYS A 333 48.16 16.82 -9.78
CA LYS A 333 47.00 17.63 -9.31
C LYS A 333 47.36 19.15 -9.40
N PRO A 334 46.53 20.12 -8.96
CA PRO A 334 45.10 20.41 -9.23
C PRO A 334 44.81 21.94 -9.43
N LEU A 335 43.52 22.38 -9.29
CA LEU A 335 43.01 23.77 -9.13
C LEU A 335 43.07 24.67 -10.40
N GLN A 336 42.06 25.49 -10.74
CA GLN A 336 41.43 26.59 -9.96
C GLN A 336 39.96 26.87 -10.35
N SER A 337 39.28 27.73 -9.58
CA SER A 337 37.89 28.19 -9.81
C SER A 337 37.81 29.60 -10.42
N PRO A 338 36.87 29.89 -11.35
CA PRO A 338 36.51 31.26 -11.74
C PRO A 338 35.40 31.87 -10.87
N LYS A 339 35.21 33.20 -10.96
CA LYS A 339 34.44 34.03 -10.02
C LYS A 339 33.05 34.46 -10.55
N ILE A 340 32.21 34.94 -9.63
CA ILE A 340 30.90 35.58 -9.85
C ILE A 340 31.03 36.80 -10.80
N GLY A 341 30.04 37.00 -11.69
CA GLY A 341 30.07 38.11 -12.66
C GLY A 341 28.69 38.64 -13.11
N LYS A 342 28.28 39.76 -12.51
CA LYS A 342 27.38 40.83 -13.03
C LYS A 342 25.90 40.53 -13.36
N THR A 343 25.06 41.29 -12.66
CA THR A 343 23.63 41.55 -12.83
C THR A 343 23.20 41.98 -14.24
N VAL A 344 22.01 41.57 -14.69
CA VAL A 344 21.28 42.14 -15.83
C VAL A 344 19.92 42.65 -15.37
N LYS A 345 19.47 43.81 -15.87
CA LYS A 345 18.18 44.43 -15.53
C LYS A 345 17.03 43.76 -16.30
N PRO A 346 15.87 43.47 -15.68
CA PRO A 346 14.66 43.11 -16.43
C PRO A 346 14.08 44.34 -17.15
N THR A 347 13.74 44.19 -18.43
CA THR A 347 13.07 45.21 -19.25
C THR A 347 11.56 45.28 -18.94
N LYS A 348 10.93 46.44 -19.27
CA LYS A 348 9.54 46.71 -18.91
C LYS A 348 8.53 45.97 -19.81
N GLN A 349 7.61 45.28 -19.14
CA GLN A 349 6.18 45.12 -19.48
C GLN A 349 5.73 45.39 -20.93
N ALA A 350 5.37 44.32 -21.65
CA ALA A 350 4.23 44.38 -22.57
C ALA A 350 2.93 44.09 -21.78
N ARG A 351 1.85 44.84 -22.03
CA ARG A 351 0.55 44.62 -21.37
C ARG A 351 -0.30 43.65 -22.18
N SER A 352 -0.69 42.51 -21.59
CA SER A 352 -1.78 41.66 -22.06
C SER A 352 -3.07 41.91 -21.27
N ALA A 353 -4.21 41.49 -21.82
CA ALA A 353 -5.52 42.04 -21.44
C ALA A 353 -6.05 41.57 -20.06
N LYS A 354 -6.80 42.46 -19.42
CA LYS A 354 -7.51 42.24 -18.15
C LYS A 354 -8.74 41.34 -18.41
N PRO A 355 -8.95 40.23 -17.67
CA PRO A 355 -10.14 39.41 -17.83
C PRO A 355 -11.40 40.20 -17.42
N ALA A 356 -12.50 40.00 -18.15
CA ALA A 356 -13.77 40.66 -17.89
C ALA A 356 -14.39 40.21 -16.55
N LYS A 357 -15.14 41.09 -15.89
CA LYS A 357 -15.93 40.71 -14.72
C LYS A 357 -17.04 39.72 -15.13
N PRO A 358 -17.34 38.68 -14.32
CA PRO A 358 -18.55 37.89 -14.54
C PRO A 358 -19.79 38.77 -14.36
N ALA A 359 -20.82 38.50 -15.17
CA ALA A 359 -22.10 39.18 -15.05
C ALA A 359 -22.81 38.82 -13.74
N LYS A 360 -23.64 39.73 -13.20
CA LYS A 360 -24.51 39.43 -12.06
C LYS A 360 -25.57 38.40 -12.48
N PRO A 361 -25.91 37.42 -11.63
CA PRO A 361 -27.05 36.53 -11.89
C PRO A 361 -28.35 37.36 -11.92
N ALA A 362 -29.27 36.98 -12.81
CA ALA A 362 -30.60 37.55 -12.85
C ALA A 362 -31.39 37.19 -11.57
N LYS A 363 -32.29 38.08 -11.13
CA LYS A 363 -33.18 37.80 -10.00
C LYS A 363 -34.17 36.69 -10.40
N ALA A 364 -34.16 35.57 -9.68
CA ALA A 364 -35.22 34.58 -9.81
C ALA A 364 -36.59 35.17 -9.42
N ALA A 365 -37.62 34.85 -10.19
CA ALA A 365 -38.99 35.22 -9.85
C ALA A 365 -39.47 34.45 -8.61
N LYS A 366 -40.34 35.07 -7.79
CA LYS A 366 -40.99 34.35 -6.68
C LYS A 366 -41.92 33.26 -7.25
N PRO A 367 -41.99 32.06 -6.65
CA PRO A 367 -43.00 31.07 -7.01
C PRO A 367 -44.40 31.61 -6.69
N THR A 368 -45.34 31.41 -7.61
CA THR A 368 -46.76 31.71 -7.40
C THR A 368 -47.38 30.71 -6.42
N LYS A 369 -48.27 31.21 -5.56
CA LYS A 369 -48.97 30.42 -4.54
C LYS A 369 -49.97 29.47 -5.23
N PRO A 370 -50.02 28.16 -4.90
CA PRO A 370 -50.97 27.23 -5.52
C PRO A 370 -52.41 27.61 -5.17
N THR A 371 -53.30 27.54 -6.16
CA THR A 371 -54.73 27.75 -6.00
C THR A 371 -55.38 26.57 -5.27
N LYS A 372 -56.42 26.87 -4.48
CA LYS A 372 -57.16 25.89 -3.68
C LYS A 372 -58.07 25.05 -4.61
N PRO A 373 -58.08 23.71 -4.52
CA PRO A 373 -58.95 22.88 -5.37
C PRO A 373 -60.42 23.14 -5.07
N THR A 374 -61.24 23.22 -6.13
CA THR A 374 -62.69 23.31 -6.05
C THR A 374 -63.30 21.98 -5.64
N LYS A 375 -64.40 22.04 -4.88
CA LYS A 375 -65.13 20.87 -4.38
C LYS A 375 -66.02 20.30 -5.50
N PRO A 376 -66.01 18.98 -5.79
CA PRO A 376 -66.89 18.39 -6.79
C PRO A 376 -68.35 18.42 -6.32
N THR A 377 -69.25 18.77 -7.24
CA THR A 377 -70.70 18.76 -7.05
C THR A 377 -71.24 17.34 -7.11
N LYS A 378 -72.24 17.00 -6.28
CA LYS A 378 -73.00 15.76 -6.45
C LYS A 378 -73.90 15.87 -7.70
N PRO A 379 -74.08 14.81 -8.50
CA PRO A 379 -75.21 14.71 -9.42
C PRO A 379 -76.51 14.49 -8.63
N ASN A 380 -77.64 14.99 -9.15
CA ASN A 380 -78.97 14.70 -8.62
C ASN A 380 -79.38 13.25 -8.91
N GLN A 381 -80.19 12.68 -8.01
CA GLN A 381 -81.17 11.66 -8.34
C GLN A 381 -82.55 12.21 -7.98
N THR A 382 -83.52 12.09 -8.88
CA THR A 382 -84.90 12.56 -8.70
C THR A 382 -85.81 11.90 -9.75
N PRO A 383 -87.05 11.52 -9.40
CA PRO A 383 -87.52 11.00 -8.11
C PRO A 383 -87.50 9.46 -8.09
#